data_AF-A0A559LMD9-F1
#
_entry.id   AF-A0A559LMD9-F1
#
_cell.length_a   1.000
_cell.length_b   1.000
_cell.length_c   1.000
_cell.angle_alpha   90.00
_cell.angle_beta   90.00
_cell.angle_gamma   90.00
#
_symmetry.space_group_name_H-M   'P 1'
#
loop_
_entity.id
_entity.type
_entity.pdbx_description
1 polymer ?
#
loop_
_entity_poly.entity_id
_entity_poly.type
_entity_poly.pdbx_seq_one_letter_code
_entity_poly.pdbx_strand_id
1 'polypeptide(L)'
;MPSFQNLPPEVTIAILKYLNPFDLLSVLQTFNKALYSAAEVAFRPYKEWTRNAQKMVALFPPRSIHSTRRLCPSYPSHIPPLDHDNVSMSEEIPRRDYESLSLELGAGPYIRCSPPDLITWIKLDGSFEWLEPLDEDMADEMLPHNGIEGDRPVAPKADVDALVKQVSDLGLVLPTGFEAFMRSDRLHQRIPSASAWYFRLSKLIKCPAAIDDDQGGYLIRFHFDQQSCAFAYLYLSKSGCHCVLVSTVDVPMCLNEDDEINGEQLDGDNEGEDIDEESIDTSELTKEYFSLAGLSFEEYLVTVYFEGLLSFQAESFEGLEDFVKHVYRSPREVEHLRETNEAIKVFLDAQKWKGVEHYRQLISD
;
A
#
# COMPACT_ATOMS: atom_id res chain seq x y z
N MET A 1 -40.18 -3.05 10.70
CA MET A 1 -38.99 -3.28 9.87
C MET A 1 -38.78 -4.79 9.75
N PRO A 2 -38.48 -5.34 8.55
CA PRO A 2 -38.08 -6.74 8.45
C PRO A 2 -36.81 -6.96 9.29
N SER A 3 -36.82 -7.99 10.12
CA SER A 3 -35.63 -8.45 10.84
C SER A 3 -34.68 -9.13 9.84
N PHE A 4 -33.37 -8.99 10.02
CA PHE A 4 -32.36 -9.77 9.27
C PHE A 4 -32.64 -11.28 9.29
N GLN A 5 -33.33 -11.77 10.32
CA GLN A 5 -33.74 -13.17 10.45
C GLN A 5 -34.74 -13.64 9.37
N ASN A 6 -35.43 -12.71 8.71
CA ASN A 6 -36.47 -12.99 7.72
C ASN A 6 -36.00 -12.70 6.29
N LEU A 7 -34.77 -12.22 6.10
CA LEU A 7 -34.22 -11.99 4.77
C LEU A 7 -33.75 -13.32 4.16
N PRO A 8 -33.91 -13.50 2.84
CA PRO A 8 -33.27 -14.62 2.15
C PRO A 8 -31.75 -14.61 2.38
N PRO A 9 -31.09 -15.78 2.47
CA PRO A 9 -29.65 -15.86 2.67
C PRO A 9 -28.85 -15.08 1.62
N GLU A 10 -29.29 -15.09 0.36
CA GLU A 10 -28.62 -14.42 -0.75
C GLU A 10 -28.65 -12.89 -0.58
N VAL A 11 -29.78 -12.35 -0.12
CA VAL A 11 -29.94 -10.92 0.18
C VAL A 11 -29.08 -10.53 1.38
N THR A 12 -29.04 -11.39 2.41
CA THR A 12 -28.19 -11.16 3.59
C THR A 12 -26.71 -11.14 3.21
N ILE A 13 -26.25 -12.09 2.39
CA ILE A 13 -24.89 -12.13 1.87
C ILE A 13 -24.60 -10.86 1.05
N ALA A 14 -25.52 -10.45 0.17
CA ALA A 14 -25.34 -9.25 -0.65
C ALA A 14 -25.20 -7.98 0.20
N ILE A 15 -25.98 -7.84 1.28
CA ILE A 15 -25.84 -6.72 2.22
C ILE A 15 -24.50 -6.77 2.94
N LEU A 16 -24.10 -7.95 3.43
CA LEU A 16 -22.85 -8.11 4.19
C LEU A 16 -21.60 -7.85 3.33
N LYS A 17 -21.67 -8.03 2.00
CA LYS A 17 -20.55 -7.70 1.09
C LYS A 17 -20.18 -6.22 1.07
N TYR A 18 -21.04 -5.32 1.57
CA TYR A 18 -20.72 -3.90 1.71
C TYR A 18 -19.98 -3.57 3.02
N LEU A 19 -19.78 -4.56 3.90
CA LEU A 19 -18.98 -4.37 5.11
C LEU A 19 -17.51 -4.63 4.80
N ASN A 20 -16.62 -3.87 5.44
CA ASN A 20 -15.20 -4.16 5.36
C ASN A 20 -14.88 -5.52 6.03
N PRO A 21 -13.72 -6.13 5.74
CA PRO A 21 -13.39 -7.47 6.24
C PRO A 21 -13.38 -7.60 7.78
N PHE A 22 -13.07 -6.54 8.52
CA PHE A 22 -13.06 -6.57 9.99
C PHE A 22 -14.45 -6.44 10.61
N ASP A 23 -15.34 -5.69 9.97
CA ASP A 23 -16.75 -5.67 10.35
C ASP A 23 -17.40 -7.03 10.13
N LEU A 24 -17.05 -7.71 9.03
CA LEU A 24 -17.45 -9.11 8.78
C LEU A 24 -16.96 -10.06 9.89
N LEU A 25 -15.71 -9.90 10.36
CA LEU A 25 -15.21 -10.64 11.53
C LEU A 25 -16.04 -10.38 12.79
N SER A 26 -16.47 -9.13 13.01
CA SER A 26 -17.32 -8.77 14.15
C SER A 26 -18.70 -9.43 14.04
N VAL A 27 -19.29 -9.50 12.83
CA VAL A 27 -20.56 -10.21 12.59
C VAL A 27 -20.41 -11.72 12.82
N LEU A 28 -19.25 -12.30 12.48
CA LEU A 28 -18.94 -13.71 12.74
C LEU A 28 -18.86 -14.07 14.23
N GLN A 29 -18.73 -13.08 15.12
CA GLN A 29 -18.77 -13.29 16.57
C GLN A 29 -20.19 -13.30 17.14
N THR A 30 -21.21 -13.09 16.30
CA THR A 30 -22.61 -13.08 16.76
C THR A 30 -23.17 -14.49 16.98
N PHE A 31 -24.14 -14.61 17.88
CA PHE A 31 -24.86 -15.87 18.13
C PHE A 31 -25.99 -16.15 17.11
N ASN A 32 -26.21 -15.25 16.15
CA ASN A 32 -27.26 -15.41 15.14
C ASN A 32 -26.77 -16.31 14.01
N LYS A 33 -27.28 -17.55 13.95
CA LYS A 33 -26.87 -18.56 12.97
C LYS A 33 -27.02 -18.11 11.51
N ALA A 34 -28.07 -17.35 11.18
CA ALA A 34 -28.30 -16.88 9.82
C ALA A 34 -27.24 -15.84 9.40
N LEU A 35 -26.98 -14.86 10.28
CA LEU A 35 -25.93 -13.86 10.07
C LEU A 35 -24.54 -14.49 10.04
N TYR A 36 -24.26 -15.41 10.96
CA TYR A 36 -23.00 -16.17 10.98
C TYR A 36 -22.75 -16.87 9.64
N SER A 37 -23.72 -17.65 9.15
CA SER A 37 -23.57 -18.42 7.92
C SER A 37 -23.38 -17.52 6.70
N ALA A 38 -24.12 -16.40 6.63
CA ALA A 38 -23.97 -15.43 5.55
C ALA A 38 -22.61 -14.70 5.61
N ALA A 39 -22.19 -14.29 6.81
CA ALA A 39 -20.91 -13.63 7.03
C ALA A 39 -19.73 -14.57 6.74
N GLU A 40 -19.83 -15.87 7.02
CA GLU A 40 -18.78 -16.84 6.70
C GLU A 40 -18.55 -16.92 5.18
N VAL A 41 -19.63 -16.89 4.40
CA VAL A 41 -19.54 -16.87 2.93
C VAL A 41 -18.94 -15.54 2.44
N ALA A 42 -19.41 -14.41 2.97
CA ALA A 42 -18.93 -13.08 2.57
C ALA A 42 -17.47 -12.84 2.97
N PHE A 43 -17.02 -13.37 4.11
CA PHE A 43 -15.68 -13.18 4.66
C PHE A 43 -14.62 -14.11 4.05
N ARG A 44 -15.04 -15.25 3.49
CA ARG A 44 -14.12 -16.28 2.96
C ARG A 44 -13.00 -15.72 2.06
N PRO A 45 -13.27 -14.80 1.11
CA PRO A 45 -12.21 -14.26 0.24
C PRO A 45 -11.14 -13.48 1.00
N TYR A 46 -11.49 -12.85 2.13
CA TYR A 46 -10.62 -11.94 2.87
C TYR A 46 -9.85 -12.62 4.00
N LYS A 47 -10.19 -13.86 4.36
CA LYS A 47 -9.63 -14.56 5.53
C LYS A 47 -8.10 -14.53 5.59
N GLU A 48 -7.44 -14.83 4.48
CA GLU A 48 -5.98 -14.87 4.41
C GLU A 48 -5.37 -13.46 4.49
N TRP A 49 -5.96 -12.49 3.78
CA TRP A 49 -5.56 -11.09 3.83
C TRP A 49 -5.73 -10.51 5.24
N THR A 50 -6.86 -10.72 5.90
CA THR A 50 -7.11 -10.21 7.26
C THR A 50 -6.12 -10.79 8.26
N ARG A 51 -5.79 -12.08 8.15
CA ARG A 51 -4.74 -12.72 8.96
C ARG A 51 -3.37 -12.11 8.70
N ASN A 52 -3.04 -11.83 7.43
CA ASN A 52 -1.79 -11.16 7.05
C ASN A 52 -1.72 -9.76 7.66
N ALA A 53 -2.73 -8.94 7.41
CA ALA A 53 -2.82 -7.56 7.88
C ALA A 53 -2.68 -7.48 9.42
N GLN A 54 -3.43 -8.30 10.17
CA GLN A 54 -3.32 -8.32 11.64
C GLN A 54 -1.90 -8.64 12.12
N LYS A 55 -1.23 -9.63 11.51
CA LYS A 55 0.13 -10.02 11.90
C LYS A 55 1.15 -8.94 11.55
N MET A 56 1.06 -8.38 10.34
CA MET A 56 2.03 -7.39 9.86
C MET A 56 1.88 -6.06 10.57
N VAL A 57 0.65 -5.63 10.87
CA VAL A 57 0.39 -4.43 11.68
C VAL A 57 0.84 -4.65 13.13
N ALA A 58 0.69 -5.85 13.69
CA ALA A 58 1.20 -6.14 15.03
C ALA A 58 2.74 -6.12 15.08
N LEU A 59 3.41 -6.57 14.01
CA LEU A 59 4.86 -6.61 13.92
C LEU A 59 5.47 -5.23 13.60
N PHE A 60 4.86 -4.49 12.69
CA PHE A 60 5.24 -3.17 12.23
C PHE A 60 4.09 -2.18 12.46
N PRO A 61 3.83 -1.79 13.72
CA PRO A 61 2.71 -0.94 14.06
C PRO A 61 2.89 0.47 13.48
N PRO A 62 1.87 1.02 12.79
CA PRO A 62 1.88 2.42 12.43
C PRO A 62 1.90 3.33 13.68
N ARG A 63 2.71 4.36 13.63
CA ARG A 63 2.90 5.49 14.53
C ARG A 63 1.88 6.58 14.24
N SER A 64 0.92 6.71 15.13
CA SER A 64 -0.02 7.83 15.07
C SER A 64 0.69 9.18 15.22
N ILE A 65 0.73 9.95 14.14
CA ILE A 65 1.20 11.35 14.08
C ILE A 65 0.03 12.30 13.79
N HIS A 66 0.25 13.62 13.91
CA HIS A 66 -0.84 14.57 13.70
C HIS A 66 -1.41 14.55 12.28
N SER A 67 -0.58 14.33 11.25
CA SER A 67 -1.04 14.21 9.86
C SER A 67 -1.86 12.94 9.65
N THR A 68 -1.45 11.78 10.17
CA THR A 68 -2.19 10.53 9.98
C THR A 68 -3.56 10.53 10.68
N ARG A 69 -3.75 11.34 11.73
CA ARG A 69 -5.07 11.60 12.34
C ARG A 69 -6.04 12.33 11.43
N ARG A 70 -5.55 12.99 10.37
CA ARG A 70 -6.39 13.65 9.37
C ARG A 70 -6.89 12.68 8.31
N LEU A 71 -6.27 11.52 8.15
CA LEU A 71 -6.71 10.51 7.18
C LEU A 71 -7.95 9.77 7.68
N CYS A 72 -8.83 9.40 6.75
CA CYS A 72 -10.04 8.64 7.07
C CYS A 72 -9.67 7.17 7.36
N PRO A 73 -10.00 6.60 8.53
CA PRO A 73 -9.64 5.21 8.82
C PRO A 73 -10.61 4.23 8.14
N SER A 74 -10.13 3.47 7.16
CA SER A 74 -10.93 2.45 6.46
C SER A 74 -11.37 1.30 7.36
N TYR A 75 -10.48 0.91 8.29
CA TYR A 75 -10.68 -0.20 9.21
C TYR A 75 -10.63 0.32 10.65
N PRO A 76 -11.59 1.17 11.04
CA PRO A 76 -11.51 1.93 12.27
C PRO A 76 -11.43 0.98 13.48
N SER A 77 -10.52 1.27 14.40
CA SER A 77 -10.20 0.42 15.58
C SER A 77 -9.52 -0.92 15.28
N HIS A 78 -9.31 -1.29 14.02
CA HIS A 78 -8.66 -2.54 13.64
C HIS A 78 -7.26 -2.34 13.05
N ILE A 79 -7.11 -1.37 12.15
CA ILE A 79 -5.81 -0.99 11.59
C ILE A 79 -5.67 0.53 11.72
N PRO A 80 -4.63 1.03 12.42
CA PRO A 80 -4.34 2.45 12.42
C PRO A 80 -3.98 2.95 11.02
N PRO A 81 -4.22 4.23 10.70
CA PRO A 81 -3.67 4.84 9.51
C PRO A 81 -2.15 4.62 9.39
N LEU A 82 -1.68 4.29 8.19
CA LEU A 82 -0.27 4.00 7.89
C LEU A 82 0.62 5.23 8.06
N ASP A 83 1.90 4.98 8.33
CA ASP A 83 2.89 6.02 8.62
C ASP A 83 3.50 6.59 7.37
N HIS A 84 3.43 7.91 7.27
CA HIS A 84 4.02 8.73 6.22
C HIS A 84 3.53 8.45 4.81
N ASP A 85 3.60 9.53 4.03
CA ASP A 85 3.06 9.62 2.69
C ASP A 85 4.20 9.59 1.67
N ASN A 86 4.97 8.50 1.70
CA ASN A 86 5.99 8.28 0.68
C ASN A 86 5.38 7.75 -0.63
N VAL A 87 4.08 7.48 -0.63
CA VAL A 87 3.35 6.85 -1.73
C VAL A 87 2.23 7.75 -2.29
N SER A 88 1.61 8.60 -1.47
CA SER A 88 0.68 9.64 -1.92
C SER A 88 1.21 11.01 -1.49
N MET A 89 0.83 12.05 -2.21
CA MET A 89 1.19 13.44 -1.88
C MET A 89 -0.04 14.25 -1.42
N SER A 90 -1.23 13.65 -1.45
CA SER A 90 -2.51 14.36 -1.28
C SER A 90 -3.37 13.72 -0.19
N GLU A 91 -3.64 14.48 0.88
CA GLU A 91 -4.60 14.06 1.91
C GLU A 91 -6.06 14.25 1.46
N GLU A 92 -6.32 15.10 0.47
CA GLU A 92 -7.67 15.47 0.02
C GLU A 92 -7.68 15.72 -1.49
N ILE A 93 -8.76 15.34 -2.18
CA ILE A 93 -8.98 15.73 -3.58
C ILE A 93 -9.36 17.23 -3.64
N PRO A 94 -8.69 18.06 -4.45
CA PRO A 94 -9.09 19.45 -4.62
C PRO A 94 -10.52 19.55 -5.19
N ARG A 95 -11.33 20.45 -4.63
CA ARG A 95 -12.74 20.62 -5.07
C ARG A 95 -12.93 20.88 -6.56
N ARG A 96 -11.95 21.51 -7.21
CA ARG A 96 -11.96 21.77 -8.67
C ARG A 96 -11.93 20.48 -9.50
N ASP A 97 -11.46 19.37 -8.93
CA ASP A 97 -11.25 18.09 -9.63
C ASP A 97 -12.42 17.13 -9.36
N TYR A 98 -13.45 17.54 -8.60
CA TYR A 98 -14.56 16.66 -8.24
C TYR A 98 -15.38 16.23 -9.46
N GLU A 99 -15.71 17.16 -10.35
CA GLU A 99 -16.52 16.83 -11.52
C GLU A 99 -15.77 15.89 -12.48
N SER A 100 -14.49 16.13 -12.72
CA SER A 100 -13.67 15.28 -13.60
C SER A 100 -13.43 13.88 -13.04
N LEU A 101 -13.42 13.73 -11.71
CA LEU A 101 -13.25 12.45 -11.02
C LEU A 101 -14.59 11.81 -10.59
N SER A 102 -15.71 12.27 -11.13
CA SER A 102 -17.05 11.73 -10.85
C SER A 102 -17.41 11.71 -9.36
N LEU A 103 -16.97 12.72 -8.61
CA LEU A 103 -17.29 12.96 -7.20
C LEU A 103 -18.45 13.94 -7.04
N GLU A 104 -19.32 13.71 -6.05
CA GLU A 104 -20.42 14.62 -5.75
C GLU A 104 -19.93 15.93 -5.10
N LEU A 105 -20.18 17.07 -5.74
CA LEU A 105 -19.80 18.41 -5.24
C LEU A 105 -20.30 18.72 -3.82
N GLY A 106 -21.51 18.26 -3.49
CA GLY A 106 -22.14 18.52 -2.18
C GLY A 106 -21.69 17.59 -1.07
N ALA A 107 -20.93 16.54 -1.37
CA ALA A 107 -20.49 15.56 -0.39
C ALA A 107 -19.06 15.80 0.11
N GLY A 108 -18.30 16.71 -0.50
CA GLY A 108 -16.96 17.04 -0.03
C GLY A 108 -16.90 17.60 1.41
N PRO A 109 -15.71 17.65 2.02
CA PRO A 109 -14.41 17.30 1.43
C PRO A 109 -14.23 15.77 1.25
N TYR A 110 -13.45 15.36 0.26
CA TYR A 110 -13.09 13.95 0.03
C TYR A 110 -11.68 13.69 0.55
N ILE A 111 -11.61 13.03 1.71
CA ILE A 111 -10.38 12.82 2.45
C ILE A 111 -9.87 11.41 2.20
N ARG A 112 -8.58 11.28 1.95
CA ARG A 112 -7.93 10.01 1.68
C ARG A 112 -8.06 9.06 2.87
N CYS A 113 -8.31 7.80 2.55
CA CYS A 113 -8.41 6.71 3.49
C CYS A 113 -7.05 6.06 3.74
N SER A 114 -6.78 5.65 4.98
CA SER A 114 -5.52 4.96 5.32
C SER A 114 -5.70 3.88 6.41
N PRO A 115 -5.15 2.67 6.20
CA PRO A 115 -4.79 2.13 4.89
C PRO A 115 -6.02 2.14 3.95
N PRO A 116 -5.85 2.27 2.63
CA PRO A 116 -6.99 2.22 1.71
C PRO A 116 -7.66 0.84 1.72
N ASP A 117 -9.00 0.79 1.69
CA ASP A 117 -9.74 -0.47 1.53
C ASP A 117 -9.76 -0.88 0.06
N LEU A 118 -8.65 -1.43 -0.41
CA LEU A 118 -8.49 -1.89 -1.80
C LEU A 118 -9.08 -3.29 -1.99
N ILE A 119 -8.82 -4.20 -1.03
CA ILE A 119 -9.12 -5.62 -1.17
C ILE A 119 -10.61 -5.95 -1.40
N THR A 120 -11.53 -5.04 -1.04
CA THR A 120 -12.99 -5.26 -1.18
C THR A 120 -13.53 -5.00 -2.58
N TRP A 121 -12.82 -4.26 -3.43
CA TRP A 121 -13.33 -3.87 -4.75
C TRP A 121 -12.32 -4.06 -5.90
N ILE A 122 -11.01 -4.04 -5.62
CA ILE A 122 -9.98 -4.31 -6.63
C ILE A 122 -9.45 -5.74 -6.51
N LYS A 123 -9.19 -6.37 -7.66
CA LYS A 123 -8.71 -7.75 -7.75
C LYS A 123 -7.19 -7.80 -7.61
N LEU A 124 -6.72 -8.19 -6.42
CA LEU A 124 -5.31 -8.27 -6.06
C LEU A 124 -4.79 -9.72 -6.12
N ASP A 125 -4.79 -10.29 -7.32
CA ASP A 125 -4.51 -11.72 -7.58
C ASP A 125 -3.34 -11.97 -8.54
N GLY A 126 -2.52 -10.96 -8.82
CA GLY A 126 -1.38 -11.02 -9.72
C GLY A 126 -1.72 -10.89 -11.19
N SER A 127 -2.99 -10.68 -11.54
CA SER A 127 -3.41 -10.43 -12.93
C SER A 127 -3.07 -9.02 -13.42
N PHE A 128 -2.96 -8.05 -12.50
CA PHE A 128 -2.75 -6.63 -12.80
C PHE A 128 -3.79 -6.06 -13.80
N GLU A 129 -5.02 -6.58 -13.79
CA GLU A 129 -6.11 -6.10 -14.66
C GLU A 129 -6.44 -4.61 -14.44
N TRP A 130 -6.16 -4.10 -13.25
CA TRP A 130 -6.34 -2.70 -12.85
C TRP A 130 -5.23 -1.75 -13.33
N LEU A 131 -4.09 -2.28 -13.78
CA LEU A 131 -2.91 -1.49 -14.14
C LEU A 131 -2.95 -1.14 -15.63
N GLU A 132 -3.66 -0.07 -15.98
CA GLU A 132 -3.77 0.41 -17.36
C GLU A 132 -2.46 1.03 -17.89
N PRO A 133 -2.23 1.06 -19.21
CA PRO A 133 -1.15 1.85 -19.80
C PRO A 133 -1.30 3.34 -19.46
N LEU A 134 -0.16 4.03 -19.32
CA LEU A 134 -0.15 5.49 -19.29
C LEU A 134 -0.60 6.05 -20.64
N ASP A 135 -1.19 7.24 -20.63
CA ASP A 135 -1.43 8.00 -21.85
C ASP A 135 -0.09 8.38 -22.53
N GLU A 136 -0.15 8.72 -23.82
CA GLU A 136 1.06 8.94 -24.63
C GLU A 136 1.93 10.09 -24.08
N ASP A 137 1.30 11.19 -23.66
CA ASP A 137 2.01 12.36 -23.14
C ASP A 137 2.72 12.03 -21.82
N MET A 138 2.03 11.36 -20.89
CA MET A 138 2.64 10.93 -19.63
C MET A 138 3.72 9.86 -19.86
N ALA A 139 3.50 8.91 -20.76
CA ALA A 139 4.51 7.91 -21.11
C ALA A 139 5.79 8.55 -21.65
N ASP A 140 5.64 9.60 -22.48
CA ASP A 140 6.74 10.40 -23.01
C ASP A 140 7.45 11.21 -21.90
N GLU A 141 6.70 11.84 -20.99
CA GLU A 141 7.26 12.52 -19.81
C GLU A 141 8.01 11.56 -18.88
N MET A 142 7.59 10.30 -18.83
CA MET A 142 8.27 9.27 -18.06
C MET A 142 9.53 8.76 -18.78
N LEU A 143 9.79 9.05 -20.05
CA LEU A 143 10.99 8.56 -20.76
C LEU A 143 12.33 8.85 -20.06
N PRO A 144 12.61 10.08 -19.57
CA PRO A 144 13.86 10.37 -18.84
C PRO A 144 14.01 9.55 -17.57
N HIS A 145 12.88 9.21 -16.95
CA HIS A 145 12.78 8.35 -15.79
C HIS A 145 12.87 6.88 -16.22
N ASN A 146 12.38 6.54 -17.42
CA ASN A 146 12.38 5.22 -18.05
C ASN A 146 13.74 4.78 -18.61
N GLY A 147 14.75 5.63 -18.45
CA GLY A 147 16.10 5.45 -18.96
C GLY A 147 16.22 5.86 -20.43
N ILE A 148 17.46 5.96 -20.91
CA ILE A 148 17.78 5.88 -22.34
C ILE A 148 17.42 4.46 -22.80
N GLU A 149 17.11 4.25 -24.08
CA GLU A 149 16.95 2.92 -24.71
C GLU A 149 18.08 1.97 -24.21
N GLY A 150 17.79 1.15 -23.18
CA GLY A 150 18.75 0.24 -22.53
C GLY A 150 19.05 0.39 -21.02
N ASP A 151 18.60 1.42 -20.30
CA ASP A 151 19.13 1.71 -18.93
C ASP A 151 18.16 1.52 -17.75
N ARG A 152 16.98 0.96 -18.00
CA ARG A 152 16.18 0.31 -16.94
C ARG A 152 16.27 -1.19 -17.13
N PRO A 153 17.26 -1.90 -16.53
CA PRO A 153 17.08 -3.32 -16.40
C PRO A 153 15.93 -3.50 -15.41
N VAL A 154 14.76 -3.89 -15.91
CA VAL A 154 13.97 -4.86 -15.17
C VAL A 154 14.93 -5.89 -14.64
N ALA A 155 14.78 -6.22 -13.36
CA ALA A 155 15.68 -7.11 -12.65
C ALA A 155 16.08 -8.25 -13.60
N PRO A 156 17.37 -8.38 -13.94
CA PRO A 156 17.82 -9.36 -14.91
C PRO A 156 17.15 -10.69 -14.63
N LYS A 157 16.70 -11.40 -15.67
CA LYS A 157 15.93 -12.63 -15.47
C LYS A 157 16.63 -13.61 -14.52
N ALA A 158 17.96 -13.67 -14.58
CA ALA A 158 18.82 -14.45 -13.69
C ALA A 158 18.69 -14.05 -12.22
N ASP A 159 18.53 -12.75 -11.93
CA ASP A 159 18.41 -12.21 -10.57
C ASP A 159 17.05 -12.57 -9.97
N VAL A 160 15.99 -12.46 -10.76
CA VAL A 160 14.65 -12.91 -10.34
C VAL A 160 14.64 -14.43 -10.14
N ASP A 161 15.26 -15.20 -11.04
CA ASP A 161 15.38 -16.66 -10.91
C ASP A 161 16.17 -17.04 -9.63
N ALA A 162 17.26 -16.32 -9.34
CA ALA A 162 18.06 -16.50 -8.14
C ALA A 162 17.25 -16.19 -6.87
N LEU A 163 16.51 -15.09 -6.85
CA LEU A 163 15.62 -14.74 -5.75
C LEU A 163 14.56 -15.82 -5.51
N VAL A 164 13.84 -16.24 -6.56
CA VAL A 164 12.79 -17.27 -6.46
C VAL A 164 13.36 -18.57 -5.91
N LYS A 165 14.55 -18.96 -6.37
CA LYS A 165 15.26 -20.13 -5.85
C LYS A 165 15.62 -19.96 -4.37
N GLN A 166 16.19 -18.83 -3.97
CA GLN A 166 16.57 -18.56 -2.58
C GLN A 166 15.36 -18.57 -1.64
N VAL A 167 14.25 -17.93 -2.04
CA VAL A 167 12.97 -17.96 -1.32
C VAL A 167 12.50 -19.41 -1.13
N SER A 168 12.51 -20.20 -2.20
CA SER A 168 12.09 -21.60 -2.15
C SER A 168 12.99 -22.45 -1.25
N ASP A 169 14.31 -22.30 -1.34
CA ASP A 169 15.30 -23.04 -0.54
C ASP A 169 15.14 -22.73 0.97
N LEU A 170 14.67 -21.51 1.30
CA LEU A 170 14.40 -21.07 2.67
C LEU A 170 12.98 -21.41 3.16
N GLY A 171 12.13 -22.00 2.31
CA GLY A 171 10.74 -22.31 2.64
C GLY A 171 9.86 -21.07 2.82
N LEU A 172 10.23 -19.94 2.21
CA LEU A 172 9.46 -18.70 2.20
C LEU A 172 8.41 -18.73 1.09
N VAL A 173 7.47 -17.79 1.14
CA VAL A 173 6.42 -17.62 0.11
C VAL A 173 6.50 -16.19 -0.41
N LEU A 174 6.73 -16.03 -1.72
CA LEU A 174 6.57 -14.74 -2.38
C LEU A 174 5.07 -14.41 -2.50
N PRO A 175 4.70 -13.13 -2.33
CA PRO A 175 3.32 -12.72 -2.52
C PRO A 175 2.91 -12.87 -3.99
N THR A 176 1.61 -13.07 -4.19
CA THR A 176 0.99 -13.12 -5.52
C THR A 176 1.38 -11.87 -6.31
N GLY A 177 1.61 -12.04 -7.61
CA GLY A 177 1.95 -10.94 -8.52
C GLY A 177 3.40 -10.45 -8.45
N PHE A 178 4.13 -10.62 -7.34
CA PHE A 178 5.49 -10.04 -7.20
C PHE A 178 6.47 -10.55 -8.24
N GLU A 179 6.59 -11.87 -8.41
CA GLU A 179 7.46 -12.44 -9.43
C GLU A 179 7.04 -11.99 -10.84
N ALA A 180 5.73 -12.02 -11.13
CA ALA A 180 5.21 -11.63 -12.44
C ALA A 180 5.49 -10.15 -12.76
N PHE A 181 5.36 -9.28 -11.75
CA PHE A 181 5.66 -7.86 -11.87
C PHE A 181 7.16 -7.63 -12.11
N MET A 182 8.01 -8.17 -11.24
CA MET A 182 9.47 -7.97 -11.31
C MET A 182 10.12 -8.53 -12.58
N ARG A 183 9.42 -9.38 -13.34
CA ARG A 183 9.86 -9.90 -14.64
C ARG A 183 9.38 -9.09 -15.84
N SER A 184 8.53 -8.09 -15.64
CA SER A 184 7.74 -7.49 -16.72
C SER A 184 8.03 -6.01 -16.90
N ASP A 185 8.88 -5.72 -17.88
CA ASP A 185 9.19 -4.38 -18.40
C ASP A 185 7.91 -3.60 -18.69
N ARG A 186 6.95 -4.27 -19.33
CA ARG A 186 5.66 -3.69 -19.69
C ARG A 186 4.85 -3.26 -18.46
N LEU A 187 4.99 -3.93 -17.31
CA LEU A 187 4.25 -3.53 -16.09
C LEU A 187 4.98 -2.40 -15.38
N HIS A 188 6.31 -2.43 -15.35
CA HIS A 188 7.12 -1.34 -14.79
C HIS A 188 6.88 -0.01 -15.52
N GLN A 189 6.78 -0.03 -16.86
CA GLN A 189 6.50 1.16 -17.68
C GLN A 189 5.12 1.79 -17.44
N ARG A 190 4.20 1.07 -16.78
CA ARG A 190 2.87 1.59 -16.46
C ARG A 190 2.81 2.34 -15.14
N ILE A 191 3.85 2.25 -14.31
CA ILE A 191 3.87 2.94 -13.03
C ILE A 191 4.42 4.35 -13.24
N PRO A 192 3.59 5.41 -13.12
CA PRO A 192 4.08 6.77 -13.19
C PRO A 192 4.80 7.10 -11.88
N SER A 193 5.76 8.02 -11.94
CA SER A 193 6.47 8.45 -10.74
C SER A 193 6.81 9.93 -10.77
N ALA A 194 6.06 10.73 -10.01
CA ALA A 194 6.32 12.17 -9.81
C ALA A 194 7.59 12.46 -9.01
N SER A 195 8.07 11.48 -8.25
CA SER A 195 9.25 11.60 -7.37
C SER A 195 10.47 10.82 -7.87
N ALA A 196 10.48 10.44 -9.15
CA ALA A 196 11.56 9.68 -9.79
C ALA A 196 11.98 8.39 -9.03
N TRP A 197 11.02 7.58 -8.60
CA TRP A 197 11.26 6.23 -8.09
C TRP A 197 11.35 5.19 -9.20
N TYR A 198 12.18 4.17 -8.97
CA TYR A 198 12.48 3.12 -9.93
C TYR A 198 12.48 1.75 -9.29
N PHE A 199 12.06 0.75 -10.07
CA PHE A 199 12.10 -0.64 -9.65
C PHE A 199 13.47 -1.23 -9.95
N ARG A 200 14.19 -1.65 -8.90
CA ARG A 200 15.36 -2.51 -9.04
C ARG A 200 15.47 -3.41 -7.82
N LEU A 201 15.78 -4.66 -8.10
CA LEU A 201 15.73 -5.76 -7.16
C LEU A 201 17.07 -5.93 -6.46
N SER A 202 17.08 -5.96 -5.13
CA SER A 202 18.24 -6.39 -4.35
C SER A 202 18.24 -7.90 -4.12
N LYS A 203 19.32 -8.38 -3.49
CA LYS A 203 19.37 -9.70 -2.87
C LYS A 203 18.30 -9.85 -1.78
N LEU A 204 17.98 -11.10 -1.47
CA LEU A 204 17.19 -11.47 -0.31
C LEU A 204 18.07 -11.40 0.94
N ILE A 205 17.73 -10.50 1.85
CA ILE A 205 18.52 -10.21 3.05
C ILE A 205 17.80 -10.77 4.27
N LYS A 206 18.53 -11.39 5.18
CA LYS A 206 17.94 -11.79 6.47
C LYS A 206 17.63 -10.52 7.27
N CYS A 207 16.37 -10.35 7.68
CA CYS A 207 15.96 -9.18 8.44
C CYS A 207 16.73 -9.13 9.78
N PRO A 208 17.42 -8.03 10.09
CA PRO A 208 18.02 -7.84 11.41
C PRO A 208 16.98 -7.98 12.53
N ALA A 209 17.35 -8.67 13.62
CA ALA A 209 16.45 -8.93 14.74
C ALA A 209 15.92 -7.65 15.40
N ALA A 210 16.66 -6.54 15.32
CA ALA A 210 16.25 -5.23 15.81
C ALA A 210 15.16 -4.55 14.95
N ILE A 211 14.94 -5.03 13.72
CA ILE A 211 13.89 -4.55 12.81
C ILE A 211 12.62 -5.37 12.97
N ASP A 212 12.72 -6.70 13.13
CA ASP A 212 11.54 -7.58 13.18
C ASP A 212 11.35 -8.33 14.49
N ASP A 213 11.88 -7.83 15.61
CA ASP A 213 11.79 -8.45 16.95
C ASP A 213 12.18 -9.95 16.95
N ASP A 214 13.28 -10.28 16.26
CA ASP A 214 13.81 -11.63 16.10
C ASP A 214 12.79 -12.64 15.53
N GLN A 215 11.81 -12.18 14.73
CA GLN A 215 10.90 -13.07 14.00
C GLN A 215 11.63 -13.85 12.89
N GLY A 216 12.82 -13.39 12.50
CA GLY A 216 13.71 -14.08 11.56
C GLY A 216 13.14 -14.10 10.15
N GLY A 217 12.45 -13.03 9.77
CA GLY A 217 12.01 -12.79 8.40
C GLY A 217 13.14 -12.33 7.48
N TYR A 218 12.77 -11.92 6.28
CA TYR A 218 13.69 -11.49 5.23
C TYR A 218 13.17 -10.22 4.56
N LEU A 219 14.07 -9.42 4.02
CA LEU A 219 13.81 -8.18 3.30
C LEU A 219 14.29 -8.29 1.86
N ILE A 220 13.56 -7.67 0.94
CA ILE A 220 13.96 -7.50 -0.46
C ILE A 220 13.69 -6.05 -0.83
N ARG A 221 14.72 -5.25 -1.11
CA ARG A 221 14.55 -3.92 -1.69
C ARG A 221 14.11 -4.09 -3.14
N PHE A 222 13.05 -3.41 -3.55
CA PHE A 222 12.52 -3.58 -4.91
C PHE A 222 12.13 -2.27 -5.61
N HIS A 223 12.02 -1.17 -4.88
CA HIS A 223 11.62 0.14 -5.40
C HIS A 223 12.29 1.23 -4.58
N PHE A 224 12.92 2.22 -5.21
CA PHE A 224 13.64 3.28 -4.50
C PHE A 224 13.73 4.56 -5.32
N ASP A 225 13.96 5.69 -4.67
CA ASP A 225 14.06 6.99 -5.33
C ASP A 225 15.40 7.21 -6.05
N GLN A 226 15.42 8.07 -7.07
CA GLN A 226 16.61 8.37 -7.87
C GLN A 226 17.82 8.84 -7.05
N GLN A 227 17.59 9.50 -5.91
CA GLN A 227 18.64 10.05 -5.05
C GLN A 227 19.14 9.04 -4.02
N SER A 228 18.61 7.80 -4.00
CA SER A 228 18.95 6.76 -3.03
C SER A 228 18.82 7.23 -1.58
N CYS A 229 17.76 7.96 -1.28
CA CYS A 229 17.41 8.45 0.05
C CYS A 229 16.10 7.85 0.60
N ALA A 230 15.34 7.11 -0.21
CA ALA A 230 14.14 6.39 0.20
C ALA A 230 13.99 5.06 -0.56
N PHE A 231 13.61 4.02 0.17
CA PHE A 231 13.61 2.63 -0.29
C PHE A 231 12.37 1.89 0.20
N ALA A 232 11.74 1.14 -0.69
CA ALA A 232 10.67 0.19 -0.37
C ALA A 232 11.20 -1.24 -0.36
N TYR A 233 10.81 -1.97 0.69
CA TYR A 233 11.19 -3.33 0.97
C TYR A 233 9.97 -4.23 1.05
N LEU A 234 10.05 -5.40 0.42
CA LEU A 234 9.14 -6.50 0.67
C LEU A 234 9.67 -7.28 1.87
N TYR A 235 8.92 -7.27 2.98
CA TYR A 235 9.20 -8.13 4.12
C TYR A 235 8.49 -9.48 3.96
N LEU A 236 9.22 -10.57 4.17
CA LEU A 236 8.72 -11.95 4.13
C LEU A 236 8.91 -12.62 5.49
N SER A 237 7.81 -13.02 6.11
CA SER A 237 7.87 -13.84 7.33
C SER A 237 7.96 -15.33 7.01
N LYS A 238 8.55 -16.11 7.92
CA LYS A 238 8.54 -17.58 7.85
C LYS A 238 7.14 -18.20 7.91
N SER A 239 6.13 -17.43 8.33
CA SER A 239 4.75 -17.90 8.39
C SER A 239 3.96 -17.72 7.08
N GLY A 240 4.61 -17.21 6.03
CA GLY A 240 4.00 -16.90 4.74
C GLY A 240 3.25 -15.56 4.69
N CYS A 241 3.31 -14.77 5.75
CA CYS A 241 2.83 -13.38 5.77
C CYS A 241 3.88 -12.41 5.23
N HIS A 242 3.44 -11.30 4.64
CA HIS A 242 4.29 -10.29 4.03
C HIS A 242 3.67 -8.89 4.13
N CYS A 243 4.49 -7.86 4.02
CA CYS A 243 4.06 -6.47 3.88
C CYS A 243 5.12 -5.67 3.10
N VAL A 244 4.77 -4.44 2.72
CA VAL A 244 5.73 -3.47 2.17
C VAL A 244 6.10 -2.46 3.25
N LEU A 245 7.40 -2.32 3.49
CA LEU A 245 7.99 -1.32 4.37
C LEU A 245 8.68 -0.26 3.53
N VAL A 246 8.70 0.99 4.00
CA VAL A 246 9.53 2.05 3.44
C VAL A 246 10.51 2.54 4.50
N SER A 247 11.73 2.85 4.09
CA SER A 247 12.78 3.38 4.93
C SER A 247 13.62 4.40 4.19
N THR A 248 14.27 5.30 4.91
CA THR A 248 15.32 6.19 4.39
C THR A 248 16.71 5.54 4.43
N VAL A 249 16.79 4.28 4.87
CA VAL A 249 18.05 3.54 5.04
C VAL A 249 18.14 2.44 3.99
N ASP A 250 19.30 2.36 3.32
CA ASP A 250 19.64 1.26 2.41
C ASP A 250 20.22 0.08 3.21
N VAL A 251 19.36 -0.88 3.56
CA VAL A 251 19.75 -2.05 4.37
C VAL A 251 20.82 -2.89 3.69
N PRO A 252 20.70 -3.27 2.40
CA PRO A 252 21.79 -3.91 1.66
C PRO A 252 23.14 -3.22 1.84
N MET A 253 23.18 -1.89 1.66
CA MET A 253 24.41 -1.11 1.80
C MET A 253 24.93 -1.16 3.23
N CYS A 254 24.08 -0.95 4.25
CA CYS A 254 24.51 -0.99 5.66
C CYS A 254 25.06 -2.35 6.10
N LEU A 255 24.64 -3.45 5.45
CA LEU A 255 25.10 -4.79 5.76
C LEU A 255 26.32 -5.23 4.93
N ASN A 256 26.84 -4.36 4.05
CA ASN A 256 27.83 -4.71 3.03
C ASN A 256 27.39 -5.93 2.19
N GLU A 257 26.07 -6.05 1.97
CA GLU A 257 25.48 -7.08 1.12
C GLU A 257 25.25 -6.49 -0.27
N ASP A 258 26.32 -5.91 -0.84
CA ASP A 258 26.34 -5.14 -2.10
C ASP A 258 25.31 -5.60 -3.13
N ASP A 259 24.69 -4.59 -3.76
CA ASP A 259 23.55 -4.61 -4.67
C ASP A 259 23.72 -5.41 -5.98
N GLU A 260 24.81 -6.14 -6.14
CA GLU A 260 25.11 -6.90 -7.34
C GLU A 260 25.01 -8.41 -7.08
N ILE A 261 23.98 -9.04 -7.65
CA ILE A 261 23.89 -10.51 -7.75
C ILE A 261 24.98 -11.06 -8.68
N ASN A 262 25.68 -10.21 -9.45
CA ASN A 262 26.85 -10.59 -10.26
C ASN A 262 28.04 -9.66 -9.98
N GLY A 263 29.12 -10.20 -9.44
CA GLY A 263 30.41 -9.52 -9.48
C GLY A 263 30.88 -9.39 -10.93
N GLU A 264 30.96 -8.17 -11.42
CA GLU A 264 31.97 -7.82 -12.40
C GLU A 264 33.09 -7.09 -11.67
N GLN A 265 34.20 -7.80 -11.54
CA GLN A 265 35.48 -7.22 -11.19
C GLN A 265 35.82 -6.21 -12.30
N LEU A 266 35.60 -4.93 -12.04
CA LEU A 266 36.15 -3.86 -12.86
C LEU A 266 37.68 -3.90 -12.64
N ASP A 267 38.37 -4.69 -13.45
CA ASP A 267 39.81 -4.54 -13.68
C ASP A 267 40.03 -3.16 -14.32
N GLY A 268 40.15 -2.15 -13.46
CA GLY A 268 40.48 -0.80 -13.82
C GLY A 268 41.29 -0.20 -12.67
N ASP A 269 42.60 -0.18 -12.86
CA ASP A 269 43.55 0.54 -12.01
C ASP A 269 43.08 1.98 -11.79
N ASN A 270 42.36 2.23 -10.70
CA ASN A 270 42.14 3.57 -10.17
C ASN A 270 42.60 3.54 -8.71
N GLU A 271 43.75 4.17 -8.50
CA GLU A 271 44.31 4.41 -7.18
C GLU A 271 43.22 5.03 -6.30
N GLY A 272 42.93 4.36 -5.19
CA GLY A 272 41.83 4.69 -4.28
C GLY A 272 41.94 6.12 -3.76
N GLU A 273 40.92 6.91 -4.07
CA GLU A 273 40.47 7.92 -3.13
C GLU A 273 39.57 7.18 -2.14
N ASP A 274 40.09 6.99 -0.91
CA ASP A 274 39.32 6.51 0.23
C ASP A 274 38.13 7.47 0.44
N ILE A 275 36.97 7.12 -0.12
CA ILE A 275 35.71 7.69 0.32
C ILE A 275 35.50 7.06 1.70
N ASP A 276 35.51 7.88 2.74
CA ASP A 276 35.11 7.49 4.10
C ASP A 276 33.66 6.97 4.03
N GLU A 277 33.49 5.68 3.73
CA GLU A 277 32.26 4.94 3.94
C GLU A 277 32.03 4.92 5.45
N GLU A 278 31.27 5.89 5.96
CA GLU A 278 30.65 5.79 7.28
C GLU A 278 29.68 4.59 7.22
N SER A 279 30.23 3.39 7.44
CA SER A 279 29.45 2.18 7.62
C SER A 279 28.52 2.43 8.81
N ILE A 280 27.22 2.58 8.54
CA ILE A 280 26.22 2.62 9.60
C ILE A 280 26.38 1.33 10.40
N ASP A 281 26.67 1.46 11.69
CA ASP A 281 26.78 0.29 12.56
C ASP A 281 25.44 -0.45 12.51
N THR A 282 25.46 -1.72 12.11
CA THR A 282 24.28 -2.59 12.07
C THR A 282 23.52 -2.64 13.40
N SER A 283 24.18 -2.29 14.52
CA SER A 283 23.56 -2.13 15.83
C SER A 283 22.61 -0.92 15.93
N GLU A 284 22.69 0.01 14.99
CA GLU A 284 21.82 1.19 14.87
C GLU A 284 20.60 0.95 13.96
N LEU A 285 20.59 -0.12 13.16
CA LEU A 285 19.43 -0.50 12.33
C LEU A 285 18.28 -1.00 13.21
N THR A 286 17.42 -0.08 13.59
CA THR A 286 16.22 -0.38 14.39
C THR A 286 14.96 -0.34 13.53
N LYS A 287 13.92 -1.02 14.01
CA LYS A 287 12.55 -0.94 13.47
C LYS A 287 12.06 0.50 13.26
N GLU A 288 12.62 1.46 13.99
CA GLU A 288 12.17 2.85 13.95
C GLU A 288 12.41 3.57 12.63
N TYR A 289 13.32 3.06 11.80
CA TYR A 289 13.57 3.56 10.45
C TYR A 289 12.59 3.03 9.40
N PHE A 290 11.69 2.14 9.78
CA PHE A 290 10.77 1.48 8.86
C PHE A 290 9.34 1.90 9.15
N SER A 291 8.64 2.27 8.09
CA SER A 291 7.21 2.57 8.10
C SER A 291 6.47 1.56 7.24
N LEU A 292 5.35 1.04 7.76
CA LEU A 292 4.48 0.15 7.01
C LEU A 292 3.76 0.95 5.91
N ALA A 293 4.07 0.66 4.64
CA ALA A 293 3.54 1.38 3.48
C ALA A 293 2.45 0.59 2.72
N GLY A 294 2.40 -0.73 2.89
CA GLY A 294 1.36 -1.56 2.29
C GLY A 294 1.16 -2.85 3.07
N LEU A 295 -0.10 -3.27 3.22
CA LEU A 295 -0.46 -4.54 3.87
C LEU A 295 -0.19 -5.75 2.97
N SER A 296 0.01 -5.51 1.67
CA SER A 296 0.50 -6.47 0.68
C SER A 296 1.27 -5.74 -0.41
N PHE A 297 1.96 -6.51 -1.27
CA PHE A 297 2.69 -5.96 -2.40
C PHE A 297 1.78 -5.23 -3.40
N GLU A 298 0.65 -5.84 -3.80
CA GLU A 298 -0.23 -5.22 -4.79
C GLU A 298 -1.00 -4.02 -4.21
N GLU A 299 -1.35 -4.00 -2.92
CA GLU A 299 -1.93 -2.80 -2.30
C GLU A 299 -0.96 -1.61 -2.37
N TYR A 300 0.34 -1.86 -2.16
CA TYR A 300 1.37 -0.84 -2.36
C TYR A 300 1.42 -0.36 -3.81
N LEU A 301 1.47 -1.27 -4.79
CA LEU A 301 1.54 -0.89 -6.21
C LEU A 301 0.29 -0.14 -6.70
N VAL A 302 -0.91 -0.56 -6.29
CA VAL A 302 -2.15 0.14 -6.62
C VAL A 302 -2.10 1.58 -6.11
N THR A 303 -1.63 1.76 -4.88
CA THR A 303 -1.47 3.10 -4.29
C THR A 303 -0.45 3.91 -5.08
N VAL A 304 0.75 3.38 -5.36
CA VAL A 304 1.77 4.08 -6.17
C VAL A 304 1.20 4.50 -7.54
N TYR A 305 0.52 3.58 -8.22
CA TYR A 305 -0.01 3.81 -9.57
C TYR A 305 -1.04 4.93 -9.60
N PHE A 306 -2.14 4.80 -8.86
CA PHE A 306 -3.23 5.76 -8.93
C PHE A 306 -2.89 7.10 -8.29
N GLU A 307 -2.11 7.13 -7.22
CA GLU A 307 -1.63 8.39 -6.62
C GLU A 307 -0.65 9.11 -7.54
N GLY A 308 0.17 8.36 -8.28
CA GLY A 308 1.00 8.90 -9.35
C GLY A 308 0.15 9.54 -10.45
N LEU A 309 -0.88 8.84 -10.95
CA LEU A 309 -1.82 9.39 -11.94
C LEU A 309 -2.50 10.68 -11.46
N LEU A 310 -2.97 10.72 -10.20
CA LEU A 310 -3.55 11.93 -9.62
C LEU A 310 -2.53 13.07 -9.54
N SER A 311 -1.28 12.77 -9.20
CA SER A 311 -0.21 13.77 -9.12
C SER A 311 0.10 14.40 -10.48
N PHE A 312 0.01 13.62 -11.56
CA PHE A 312 0.14 14.10 -12.94
C PHE A 312 -1.15 14.68 -13.52
N GLN A 313 -2.25 14.69 -12.76
CA GLN A 313 -3.56 15.14 -13.24
C GLN A 313 -4.00 14.40 -14.51
N ALA A 314 -3.80 13.08 -14.53
CA ALA A 314 -4.20 12.21 -15.63
C ALA A 314 -5.67 12.42 -16.02
N GLU A 315 -5.99 12.20 -17.29
CA GLU A 315 -7.38 12.15 -17.72
C GLU A 315 -8.13 11.04 -16.98
N SER A 316 -9.38 11.31 -16.61
CA SER A 316 -10.17 10.33 -15.87
C SER A 316 -10.59 9.16 -16.74
N PHE A 317 -10.49 7.98 -16.16
CA PHE A 317 -11.01 6.72 -16.70
C PHE A 317 -11.63 5.92 -15.57
N GLU A 318 -12.40 4.88 -15.91
CA GLU A 318 -13.21 4.09 -14.95
C GLU A 318 -12.40 3.64 -13.73
N GLY A 319 -11.20 3.10 -13.94
CA GLY A 319 -10.33 2.65 -12.85
C GLY A 319 -9.86 3.78 -11.92
N LEU A 320 -9.49 4.95 -12.45
CA LEU A 320 -9.08 6.10 -11.64
C LEU A 320 -10.26 6.69 -10.86
N GLU A 321 -11.43 6.80 -11.49
CA GLU A 321 -12.64 7.25 -10.81
C GLU A 321 -13.04 6.31 -9.67
N ASP A 322 -12.99 4.99 -9.92
CA ASP A 322 -13.32 3.98 -8.92
C ASP A 322 -12.31 4.01 -7.76
N PHE A 323 -11.02 4.14 -8.06
CA PHE A 323 -10.00 4.36 -7.03
C PHE A 323 -10.34 5.57 -6.16
N VAL A 324 -10.61 6.72 -6.78
CA VAL A 324 -10.92 7.96 -6.04
C VAL A 324 -12.18 7.79 -5.19
N LYS A 325 -13.26 7.19 -5.71
CA LYS A 325 -14.52 6.97 -4.97
C LYS A 325 -14.35 6.07 -3.74
N HIS A 326 -13.48 5.06 -3.82
CA HIS A 326 -13.27 4.10 -2.72
C HIS A 326 -12.18 4.54 -1.74
N VAL A 327 -11.17 5.27 -2.21
CA VAL A 327 -10.00 5.68 -1.41
C VAL A 327 -10.15 7.08 -0.84
N TYR A 328 -10.86 7.99 -1.50
CA TYR A 328 -11.12 9.33 -0.96
C TYR A 328 -12.58 9.45 -0.58
N ARG A 329 -12.85 9.46 0.72
CA ARG A 329 -14.21 9.34 1.26
C ARG A 329 -14.61 10.60 2.01
N SER A 330 -15.92 10.87 2.00
CA SER A 330 -16.46 12.00 2.72
C SER A 330 -16.56 11.71 4.22
N PRO A 331 -16.20 12.66 5.11
CA PRO A 331 -16.50 12.57 6.55
C PRO A 331 -17.99 12.27 6.84
N ARG A 332 -18.89 12.66 5.94
CA ARG A 332 -20.34 12.39 6.02
C ARG A 332 -20.65 10.90 6.09
N GLU A 333 -19.86 10.07 5.43
CA GLU A 333 -20.09 8.62 5.36
C GLU A 333 -19.89 7.93 6.70
N VAL A 334 -18.98 8.45 7.52
CA VAL A 334 -18.59 7.85 8.80
C VAL A 334 -19.07 8.64 10.02
N GLU A 335 -19.70 9.81 9.83
CA GLU A 335 -20.18 10.67 10.94
C GLU A 335 -21.06 9.91 11.94
N HIS A 336 -21.89 8.99 11.46
CA HIS A 336 -22.76 8.17 12.29
C HIS A 336 -22.03 7.27 13.30
N LEU A 337 -20.72 7.03 13.12
CA LEU A 337 -19.87 6.25 14.02
C LEU A 337 -19.13 7.11 15.06
N ARG A 338 -19.27 8.45 15.02
CA ARG A 338 -18.54 9.37 15.92
C ARG A 338 -18.66 9.00 17.39
N GLU A 339 -19.85 8.64 17.84
CA GLU A 339 -20.12 8.37 19.26
C GLU A 339 -19.74 6.95 19.70
N THR A 340 -19.52 6.04 18.76
CA THR A 340 -19.28 4.62 19.02
C THR A 340 -17.88 4.13 18.64
N ASN A 341 -17.13 4.91 17.86
CA ASN A 341 -15.80 4.56 17.41
C ASN A 341 -14.79 5.71 17.66
N GLU A 342 -13.84 5.48 18.56
CA GLU A 342 -12.84 6.50 18.94
C GLU A 342 -11.92 6.90 17.78
N ALA A 343 -11.57 5.98 16.87
CA ALA A 343 -10.74 6.31 15.71
C ALA A 343 -11.46 7.29 14.77
N ILE A 344 -12.77 7.07 14.55
CA ILE A 344 -13.61 7.98 13.77
C ILE A 344 -13.77 9.33 14.47
N LYS A 345 -13.99 9.33 15.79
CA LYS A 345 -14.07 10.57 16.56
C LYS A 345 -12.80 11.41 16.43
N VAL A 346 -11.63 10.79 16.65
CA VAL A 346 -10.32 11.45 16.50
C VAL A 346 -10.12 12.02 15.10
N PHE A 347 -10.49 11.26 14.07
CA PHE A 347 -10.45 11.72 12.68
C PHE A 347 -11.34 12.94 12.44
N LEU A 348 -12.62 12.86 12.83
CA LEU A 348 -13.58 13.96 12.62
C LEU A 348 -13.19 15.22 13.40
N ASP A 349 -12.67 15.06 14.62
CA ASP A 349 -12.18 16.17 15.44
C ASP A 349 -10.93 16.82 14.81
N ALA A 350 -10.00 16.02 14.28
CA ALA A 350 -8.82 16.51 13.55
C ALA A 350 -9.21 17.27 12.27
N GLN A 351 -10.26 16.82 11.58
CA GLN A 351 -10.86 17.50 10.43
C GLN A 351 -11.70 18.73 10.81
N LYS A 352 -11.91 18.99 12.11
CA LYS A 352 -12.83 20.01 12.61
C LYS A 352 -14.25 19.87 12.00
N TRP A 353 -14.67 18.64 11.72
CA TRP A 353 -15.95 18.34 11.10
C TRP A 353 -17.10 18.70 12.05
N LYS A 354 -17.96 19.62 11.63
CA LYS A 354 -19.10 20.13 12.42
C LYS A 354 -20.44 19.45 12.10
N GLY A 355 -20.43 18.47 11.20
CA GLY A 355 -21.60 17.70 10.81
C GLY A 355 -22.21 18.10 9.47
N VAL A 356 -22.91 17.14 8.83
CA VAL A 356 -23.52 17.31 7.50
C VAL A 356 -24.37 18.58 7.40
N GLU A 357 -25.18 18.87 8.42
CA GLU A 357 -26.10 20.01 8.41
C GLU A 357 -25.39 21.37 8.43
N HIS A 358 -24.20 21.45 9.03
CA HIS A 358 -23.39 22.67 9.02
C HIS A 358 -22.87 22.98 7.62
N TYR A 359 -22.45 21.96 6.87
CA TYR A 359 -21.87 22.13 5.54
C TYR A 359 -22.92 22.28 4.42
N ARG A 360 -24.14 21.73 4.59
CA ARG A 360 -25.26 21.99 3.67
C ARG A 360 -25.64 23.47 3.58
N GLN A 361 -25.56 24.19 4.70
CA GLN A 361 -25.89 25.62 4.78
C GLN A 361 -24.89 26.49 4.00
N LEU A 362 -23.61 26.08 3.94
CA LEU A 362 -22.54 26.84 3.27
C LEU A 362 -22.49 26.67 1.75
N ILE A 363 -23.22 25.71 1.18
CA ILE A 363 -23.28 25.44 -0.27
C ILE A 363 -24.52 26.11 -0.90
N SER A 364 -25.46 26.55 -0.08
CA SER A 364 -26.72 27.18 -0.52
C SER A 364 -26.65 28.72 -0.59
N ASP A 365 -25.53 29.30 -0.18
CA ASP A 365 -25.17 30.72 -0.32
C ASP A 365 -24.06 30.86 -1.38
#